data_AF-B9XHC3-F1
#
_entry.id   AF-B9XHC3-F1
#
_cell.length_a   1.000
_cell.length_b   1.000
_cell.length_c   1.000
_cell.angle_alpha   90.00
_cell.angle_beta   90.00
_cell.angle_gamma   90.00
#
_symmetry.space_group_name_H-M   'P 1'
#
loop_
_entity.id
_entity.type
_entity.pdbx_description
1 polymer ?
#
loop_
_entity_poly.entity_id
_entity_poly.type
_entity_poly.pdbx_seq_one_letter_code
_entity_poly.pdbx_strand_id
1 'polypeptide(L)'
;MGAYEIILILALLLILFGVSRWSRFGKGFKRGMEEFINATGEVTKEMQDAMGSEDPSKKDRRDGPSNGAVANFVLWVAQGFGSGRIPWAPGTFGSLVGLVWFAALLAGGSYWLYLIGCAVGIVASVQLCGAAEKILDETDPPSVVLDEIIAIPICFLGWVSFIYFKTGFLPEPQYFFSRQTWLITVAVYVLFRLFDIAKPWPVKQSQSLPGGWGVTIDDVLAAVYVNLVVLAAHALYIAQHHRG
;
A
#
# COMPACT_ATOMS: atom_id res chain seq x y z
N MET A 1 -9.12 8.00 -23.95
CA MET A 1 -8.00 8.25 -23.04
C MET A 1 -7.94 7.17 -21.96
N GLY A 2 -8.09 5.89 -22.30
CA GLY A 2 -8.10 4.81 -21.28
C GLY A 2 -7.30 3.59 -21.71
N ALA A 3 -7.61 3.04 -22.88
CA ALA A 3 -6.92 1.84 -23.38
C ALA A 3 -5.44 2.09 -23.71
N TYR A 4 -5.11 3.29 -24.21
CA TYR A 4 -3.76 3.60 -24.69
C TYR A 4 -2.76 3.81 -23.54
N GLU A 5 -3.20 4.51 -22.50
CA GLU A 5 -2.44 4.76 -21.28
C GLU A 5 -2.12 3.43 -20.57
N ILE A 6 -3.07 2.48 -20.55
CA ILE A 6 -2.85 1.13 -20.04
C ILE A 6 -1.78 0.40 -20.86
N ILE A 7 -1.85 0.47 -22.19
CA ILE A 7 -0.83 -0.14 -23.07
C ILE A 7 0.55 0.45 -22.79
N LEU A 8 0.66 1.77 -22.62
CA LEU A 8 1.92 2.43 -22.26
C LEU A 8 2.43 2.00 -20.89
N ILE A 9 1.55 1.92 -19.88
CA ILE A 9 1.89 1.43 -18.54
C ILE A 9 2.43 0.00 -18.61
N LEU A 10 1.75 -0.89 -19.34
CA LEU A 10 2.19 -2.28 -19.53
C LEU A 10 3.53 -2.35 -20.27
N ALA A 11 3.73 -1.52 -21.29
CA ALA A 11 4.99 -1.44 -22.02
C ALA A 11 6.14 -0.94 -21.13
N LEU A 12 5.91 0.10 -20.32
CA LEU A 12 6.89 0.61 -19.36
C LEU A 12 7.24 -0.44 -18.29
N LEU A 13 6.25 -1.21 -17.81
CA LEU A 13 6.50 -2.33 -16.92
C LEU A 13 7.39 -3.40 -17.53
N LEU A 14 7.15 -3.76 -18.80
CA LEU A 14 7.98 -4.73 -19.52
C LEU A 14 9.41 -4.22 -19.70
N ILE A 15 9.61 -2.92 -19.91
CA ILE A 15 10.93 -2.29 -19.98
C ILE A 15 11.63 -2.31 -18.62
N LEU A 16 10.93 -1.89 -17.56
CA LEU A 16 11.49 -1.79 -16.20
C LEU A 16 11.89 -3.14 -15.61
N PHE A 17 11.10 -4.18 -15.86
CA PHE A 17 11.35 -5.51 -15.28
C PHE A 17 12.00 -6.48 -16.25
N GLY A 18 11.93 -6.24 -17.55
CA GLY A 18 12.30 -7.21 -18.58
C GLY A 18 11.35 -8.42 -18.59
N VAL A 19 11.15 -9.01 -19.77
CA VAL A 19 10.30 -10.21 -19.94
C VAL A 19 10.80 -11.39 -19.07
N SER A 20 12.09 -11.44 -18.75
CA SER A 20 12.71 -12.55 -18.03
C SER A 20 12.42 -12.59 -16.52
N ARG A 21 12.08 -11.45 -15.86
CA ARG A 21 11.71 -11.45 -14.43
C ARG A 21 10.30 -11.99 -14.17
N TRP A 22 9.39 -11.89 -15.13
CA TRP A 22 8.02 -12.40 -15.02
C TRP A 22 7.95 -13.92 -14.78
N SER A 23 8.85 -14.68 -15.40
CA SER A 23 8.96 -16.13 -15.17
C SER A 23 9.38 -16.49 -13.75
N ARG A 24 10.18 -15.63 -13.12
CA ARG A 24 10.69 -15.80 -11.76
C ARG A 24 9.63 -15.44 -10.72
N PHE A 25 8.84 -14.39 -11.00
CA PHE A 25 7.67 -14.00 -10.22
C PHE A 25 6.61 -15.10 -10.21
N GLY A 26 6.25 -15.65 -11.38
CA GLY A 26 5.25 -16.73 -11.46
C GLY A 26 5.64 -17.99 -10.68
N LYS A 27 6.93 -18.36 -10.68
CA LYS A 27 7.45 -19.48 -9.89
C LYS A 27 7.43 -19.19 -8.38
N GLY A 28 7.81 -17.98 -7.97
CA GLY A 28 7.76 -17.54 -6.57
C GLY A 28 6.34 -17.47 -6.03
N PHE A 29 5.40 -16.92 -6.82
CA PHE A 29 3.99 -16.84 -6.47
C PHE A 29 3.35 -18.22 -6.31
N LYS A 30 3.60 -19.15 -7.25
CA LYS A 30 3.08 -20.52 -7.16
C LYS A 30 3.59 -21.22 -5.90
N ARG A 31 4.89 -21.13 -5.63
CA ARG A 31 5.50 -21.73 -4.43
C ARG A 31 4.96 -21.10 -3.15
N GLY A 32 4.78 -19.78 -3.11
CA GLY A 32 4.15 -19.08 -1.99
C GLY A 32 2.70 -19.51 -1.76
N MET A 33 1.91 -19.74 -2.82
CA MET A 33 0.56 -20.30 -2.68
C MET A 33 0.56 -21.75 -2.18
N GLU A 34 1.51 -22.58 -2.60
CA GLU A 34 1.63 -23.97 -2.12
C GLU A 34 2.03 -24.02 -0.64
N GLU A 35 3.01 -23.21 -0.22
CA GLU A 35 3.39 -23.04 1.19
C GLU A 35 2.22 -22.49 2.02
N PHE A 36 1.43 -21.55 1.46
CA PHE A 36 0.23 -21.00 2.08
C PHE A 36 -0.89 -22.04 2.28
N ILE A 37 -1.20 -22.84 1.25
CA ILE A 37 -2.23 -23.89 1.36
C ILE A 37 -1.85 -24.89 2.45
N ASN A 38 -0.57 -25.26 2.52
CA ASN A 38 -0.07 -26.17 3.53
C ASN A 38 -0.17 -25.57 4.94
N ALA A 39 0.29 -24.33 5.13
CA ALA A 39 0.21 -23.64 6.42
C ALA A 39 -1.24 -23.43 6.88
N THR A 40 -2.15 -23.12 5.95
CA THR A 40 -3.59 -22.99 6.26
C THR A 40 -4.19 -24.32 6.70
N GLY A 41 -3.78 -25.42 6.05
CA GLY A 41 -4.16 -26.77 6.46
C GLY A 41 -3.65 -27.13 7.85
N GLU A 42 -2.43 -26.74 8.19
CA GLU A 42 -1.84 -26.96 9.52
C GLU A 42 -2.55 -26.15 10.61
N VAL A 43 -2.76 -24.84 10.42
CA VAL A 43 -3.47 -23.99 11.40
C VAL A 43 -4.92 -24.46 11.60
N THR A 44 -5.61 -24.85 10.54
CA THR A 44 -6.98 -25.38 10.64
C THR A 44 -7.01 -26.67 11.46
N LYS A 45 -5.98 -27.51 11.32
CA LYS A 45 -5.82 -28.75 12.07
C LYS A 45 -5.48 -28.48 13.54
N GLU A 46 -4.57 -27.55 13.81
CA GLU A 46 -4.23 -27.12 15.18
C GLU A 46 -5.42 -26.46 15.90
N MET A 47 -6.23 -25.66 15.20
CA MET A 47 -7.47 -25.10 15.77
C MET A 47 -8.48 -26.20 16.08
N GLN A 48 -8.59 -27.21 15.21
CA GLN A 48 -9.49 -28.35 15.42
C GLN A 48 -9.02 -29.25 16.58
N ASP A 49 -7.70 -29.38 16.76
CA ASP A 49 -7.09 -30.12 17.87
C ASP A 49 -7.18 -29.33 19.20
N ALA A 50 -7.01 -28.01 19.17
CA ALA A 50 -7.16 -27.13 20.34
C ALA A 50 -8.61 -26.98 20.81
N MET A 51 -9.59 -27.16 19.91
CA MET A 51 -11.01 -27.29 20.25
C MET A 51 -11.35 -28.61 20.96
N GLY A 52 -10.38 -29.53 21.12
CA GLY A 52 -10.49 -30.79 21.87
C GLY A 52 -9.92 -30.76 23.29
N SER A 53 -9.25 -29.69 23.72
CA SER A 53 -8.72 -29.56 25.08
C SER A 53 -8.49 -28.10 25.48
N GLU A 54 -9.40 -27.56 26.30
CA GLU A 54 -9.16 -26.31 27.02
C GLU A 54 -8.17 -26.53 28.18
N ASP A 55 -7.06 -25.79 28.18
CA ASP A 55 -6.37 -25.33 29.40
C ASP A 55 -5.97 -23.86 29.20
N PRO A 56 -6.76 -22.90 29.71
CA PRO A 56 -6.45 -21.48 29.63
C PRO A 56 -5.55 -21.09 30.81
N SER A 57 -4.29 -21.51 30.80
CA SER A 57 -3.29 -21.03 31.75
C SER A 57 -1.94 -20.72 31.09
N LYS A 58 -1.82 -19.48 30.58
CA LYS A 58 -0.61 -18.64 30.37
C LYS A 58 -1.00 -17.53 29.40
N LYS A 59 -0.85 -16.23 29.66
CA LYS A 59 0.23 -15.54 30.37
C LYS A 59 -0.27 -14.15 30.77
N ASP A 60 -0.31 -13.88 32.07
CA ASP A 60 -0.39 -12.54 32.64
C ASP A 60 0.93 -11.79 32.36
N ARG A 61 0.84 -10.63 31.72
CA ARG A 61 1.75 -9.50 31.96
C ARG A 61 0.94 -8.21 32.04
N ARG A 62 0.68 -7.81 33.28
CA ARG A 62 0.28 -6.49 33.75
C ARG A 62 0.98 -5.34 33.00
N ASP A 63 0.18 -4.60 32.23
CA ASP A 63 0.38 -3.17 31.99
C ASP A 63 -0.79 -2.42 32.62
N GLY A 64 -0.50 -1.33 33.33
CA GLY A 64 -1.52 -0.55 34.05
C GLY A 64 -2.67 -0.07 33.16
N PRO A 65 -3.84 0.26 33.75
CA PRO A 65 -5.08 0.50 33.02
C PRO A 65 -5.03 1.67 32.00
N SER A 66 -4.04 2.56 32.06
CA SER A 66 -3.84 3.65 31.09
C SER A 66 -2.99 3.26 29.88
N ASN A 67 -2.04 2.33 30.02
CA ASN A 67 -1.11 1.96 28.94
C ASN A 67 -1.77 1.01 27.93
N GLY A 68 -2.64 0.12 28.41
CA GLY A 68 -3.36 -0.81 27.54
C GLY A 68 -4.31 -0.12 26.56
N ALA A 69 -5.04 0.91 27.00
CA ALA A 69 -5.99 1.62 26.12
C ALA A 69 -5.28 2.39 25.00
N VAL A 70 -4.19 3.10 25.32
CA VAL A 70 -3.39 3.83 24.34
C VAL A 70 -2.70 2.86 23.38
N ALA A 71 -2.11 1.77 23.88
CA ALA A 71 -1.50 0.75 23.03
C ALA A 71 -2.52 0.11 22.08
N ASN A 72 -3.71 -0.26 22.59
CA ASN A 72 -4.79 -0.81 21.77
C ASN A 72 -5.26 0.17 20.70
N PHE A 73 -5.34 1.46 21.02
CA PHE A 73 -5.69 2.49 20.05
C PHE A 73 -4.62 2.65 18.97
N VAL A 74 -3.34 2.73 19.36
CA VAL A 74 -2.20 2.79 18.42
C VAL A 74 -2.23 1.59 17.48
N LEU A 75 -2.40 0.37 18.01
CA LEU A 75 -2.51 -0.85 17.21
C LEU A 75 -3.72 -0.81 16.27
N TRP A 76 -4.88 -0.37 16.76
CA TRP A 76 -6.07 -0.29 15.92
C TRP A 76 -5.87 0.64 14.71
N VAL A 77 -5.22 1.79 14.90
CA VAL A 77 -4.90 2.72 13.80
C VAL A 77 -3.81 2.15 12.89
N ALA A 78 -2.71 1.64 13.46
CA ALA A 78 -1.59 1.07 12.70
C ALA A 78 -2.02 -0.15 11.86
N GLN A 79 -3.00 -0.92 12.33
CA GLN A 79 -3.60 -2.05 11.61
C GLN A 79 -4.74 -1.64 10.66
N GLY A 80 -4.82 -0.36 10.28
CA GLY A 80 -5.78 0.12 9.29
C GLY A 80 -7.23 0.01 9.73
N PHE A 81 -7.52 0.30 11.00
CA PHE A 81 -8.87 0.21 11.58
C PHE A 81 -9.46 -1.21 11.56
N GLY A 82 -8.59 -2.23 11.51
CA GLY A 82 -8.95 -3.64 11.48
C GLY A 82 -8.74 -4.31 10.12
N SER A 83 -8.46 -3.57 9.04
CA SER A 83 -8.18 -4.15 7.72
C SER A 83 -6.93 -5.04 7.74
N GLY A 84 -5.91 -4.65 8.49
CA GLY A 84 -4.67 -5.40 8.67
C GLY A 84 -4.83 -6.67 9.51
N ARG A 85 -5.99 -6.90 10.14
CA ARG A 85 -6.28 -8.16 10.85
C ARG A 85 -6.87 -9.23 9.94
N ILE A 86 -7.10 -8.92 8.66
CA ILE A 86 -7.61 -9.88 7.69
C ILE A 86 -6.48 -10.88 7.36
N PRO A 87 -6.66 -12.18 7.63
CA PRO A 87 -5.55 -13.13 7.68
C PRO A 87 -4.91 -13.45 6.32
N TRP A 88 -5.63 -13.27 5.20
CA TRP A 88 -5.16 -13.76 3.90
C TRP A 88 -4.44 -12.71 3.05
N ALA A 89 -4.73 -11.43 3.24
CA ALA A 89 -4.12 -10.36 2.45
C ALA A 89 -4.26 -9.01 3.17
N PRO A 90 -3.74 -8.90 4.41
CA PRO A 90 -3.92 -7.71 5.23
C PRO A 90 -3.56 -6.44 4.46
N GLY A 91 -2.46 -6.48 3.69
CA GLY A 91 -2.05 -5.32 2.93
C GLY A 91 -2.87 -4.98 1.68
N THR A 92 -3.59 -5.96 1.12
CA THR A 92 -4.58 -5.66 0.07
C THR A 92 -5.77 -4.88 0.66
N PHE A 93 -6.25 -5.26 1.84
CA PHE A 93 -7.35 -4.52 2.46
C PHE A 93 -6.89 -3.20 3.06
N GLY A 94 -5.66 -3.13 3.59
CA GLY A 94 -5.01 -1.88 4.00
C GLY A 94 -4.97 -0.88 2.84
N SER A 95 -4.33 -1.23 1.73
CA SER A 95 -4.28 -0.36 0.55
C SER A 95 -5.67 -0.01 -0.04
N LEU A 96 -6.70 -0.86 0.09
CA LEU A 96 -8.09 -0.48 -0.25
C LEU A 96 -8.65 0.62 0.68
N VAL A 97 -8.36 0.57 1.99
CA VAL A 97 -8.64 1.68 2.91
C VAL A 97 -7.88 2.94 2.48
N GLY A 98 -6.66 2.77 1.94
CA GLY A 98 -5.90 3.85 1.30
C GLY A 98 -6.64 4.56 0.16
N LEU A 99 -7.45 3.85 -0.64
CA LEU A 99 -8.27 4.48 -1.69
C LEU A 99 -9.39 5.35 -1.10
N VAL A 100 -9.97 4.92 0.02
CA VAL A 100 -10.96 5.72 0.77
C VAL A 100 -10.30 6.97 1.35
N TRP A 101 -9.09 6.82 1.91
CA TRP A 101 -8.31 7.94 2.43
C TRP A 101 -7.93 8.94 1.31
N PHE A 102 -7.51 8.44 0.16
CA PHE A 102 -7.26 9.26 -1.03
C PHE A 102 -8.49 10.06 -1.47
N ALA A 103 -9.66 9.41 -1.55
CA ALA A 103 -10.91 10.08 -1.89
C ALA A 103 -11.28 11.16 -0.86
N ALA A 104 -11.04 10.90 0.44
CA ALA A 104 -11.29 11.87 1.51
C ALA A 104 -10.38 13.10 1.40
N LEU A 105 -9.09 12.93 1.09
CA LEU A 105 -8.17 14.05 0.87
C LEU A 105 -8.59 14.92 -0.31
N LEU A 106 -9.05 14.31 -1.41
CA LEU A 106 -9.57 15.04 -2.57
C LEU A 106 -10.87 15.77 -2.27
N ALA A 107 -11.76 15.19 -1.46
CA ALA A 107 -13.01 15.82 -1.03
C ALA A 107 -12.78 17.13 -0.25
N GLY A 108 -11.59 17.33 0.32
CA GLY A 108 -11.18 18.60 0.92
C GLY A 108 -11.08 19.77 -0.07
N GLY A 109 -11.09 19.50 -1.39
CA GLY A 109 -11.21 20.51 -2.45
C GLY A 109 -9.98 21.43 -2.63
N SER A 110 -8.93 21.25 -1.84
CA SER A 110 -7.71 22.06 -1.87
C SER A 110 -6.50 21.19 -2.13
N TYR A 111 -5.75 21.53 -3.18
CA TYR A 111 -4.49 20.86 -3.51
C TYR A 111 -3.46 20.96 -2.38
N TRP A 112 -3.43 22.07 -1.66
CA TRP A 112 -2.54 22.23 -0.51
C TRP A 112 -2.95 21.34 0.66
N LEU A 113 -4.26 21.18 0.92
CA LEU A 113 -4.74 20.24 1.93
C LEU A 113 -4.41 18.80 1.55
N TYR A 114 -4.50 18.46 0.27
CA TYR A 114 -4.06 17.16 -0.24
C TYR A 114 -2.57 16.90 0.07
N LEU A 115 -1.69 17.85 -0.27
CA LEU A 115 -0.24 17.73 0.00
C LEU A 115 0.08 17.64 1.50
N ILE A 116 -0.55 18.49 2.31
CA ILE A 116 -0.39 18.47 3.76
C ILE A 116 -0.89 17.14 4.32
N GLY A 117 -2.02 16.63 3.83
CA GLY A 117 -2.57 15.33 4.21
C GLY A 117 -1.61 14.18 3.93
N CYS A 118 -0.98 14.16 2.74
CA CYS A 118 0.07 13.18 2.43
C CYS A 118 1.27 13.31 3.37
N ALA A 119 1.77 14.54 3.60
CA ALA A 119 2.94 14.76 4.45
C ALA A 119 2.68 14.38 5.91
N VAL A 120 1.54 14.79 6.47
CA VAL A 120 1.09 14.40 7.82
C VAL A 120 0.89 12.89 7.90
N GLY A 121 0.32 12.29 6.85
CA GLY A 121 0.18 10.84 6.74
C GLY A 121 1.52 10.10 6.89
N ILE A 122 2.56 10.53 6.17
CA ILE A 122 3.90 9.92 6.26
C ILE A 122 4.44 10.01 7.69
N VAL A 123 4.35 11.19 8.31
CA VAL A 123 4.83 11.39 9.69
C VAL A 123 4.04 10.50 10.67
N ALA A 124 2.72 10.43 10.52
CA ALA A 124 1.86 9.59 11.35
C ALA A 124 2.19 8.10 11.16
N SER A 125 2.41 7.65 9.93
CA SER A 125 2.82 6.29 9.61
C SER A 125 4.13 5.91 10.30
N VAL A 126 5.18 6.71 10.15
CA VAL A 126 6.48 6.46 10.81
C VAL A 126 6.33 6.30 12.31
N GLN A 127 5.53 7.17 12.95
CA GLN A 127 5.34 7.14 14.40
C GLN A 127 4.50 5.94 14.85
N LEU A 128 3.38 5.69 14.17
CA LEU A 128 2.41 4.67 14.59
C LEU A 128 2.86 3.25 14.21
N CYS A 129 3.46 3.05 13.04
CA CYS A 129 4.06 1.76 12.67
C CYS A 129 5.23 1.45 13.61
N GLY A 130 6.12 2.40 13.87
CA GLY A 130 7.24 2.21 14.81
C GLY A 130 6.80 2.03 16.27
N ALA A 131 5.64 2.56 16.66
CA ALA A 131 5.04 2.26 17.95
C ALA A 131 4.41 0.87 17.97
N ALA A 132 3.72 0.47 16.90
CA ALA A 132 3.11 -0.85 16.77
C ALA A 132 4.15 -1.98 16.78
N GLU A 133 5.30 -1.82 16.11
CA GLU A 133 6.43 -2.76 16.17
C GLU A 133 6.88 -3.01 17.62
N LYS A 134 6.99 -1.94 18.43
CA LYS A 134 7.39 -2.03 19.84
C LYS A 134 6.31 -2.67 20.72
N ILE A 135 5.04 -2.43 20.42
CA ILE A 135 3.92 -3.00 21.17
C ILE A 135 3.77 -4.49 20.86
N LEU A 136 3.96 -4.89 19.60
CA LEU A 136 3.86 -6.27 19.14
C LEU A 136 5.15 -7.09 19.36
N ASP A 137 6.26 -6.43 19.70
CA ASP A 137 7.58 -7.04 19.85
C ASP A 137 8.03 -7.79 18.59
N GLU A 138 7.67 -7.24 17.43
CA GLU A 138 7.91 -7.82 16.10
C GLU A 138 8.28 -6.71 15.12
N THR A 139 9.33 -6.92 14.33
CA THR A 139 9.78 -5.98 13.28
C THR A 139 8.94 -6.18 12.02
N ASP A 140 8.41 -5.10 11.45
CA ASP A 140 7.55 -5.14 10.25
C ASP A 140 6.39 -6.18 10.32
N PRO A 141 5.49 -6.13 11.33
CA PRO A 141 4.43 -7.11 11.49
C PRO A 141 3.45 -7.04 10.30
N PRO A 142 3.09 -8.16 9.65
CA PRO A 142 2.21 -8.15 8.47
C PRO A 142 0.81 -7.56 8.69
N SER A 143 0.40 -7.40 9.95
CA SER A 143 -0.89 -6.80 10.31
C SER A 143 -0.87 -5.27 10.38
N VAL A 144 0.31 -4.65 10.43
CA VAL A 144 0.49 -3.20 10.39
C VAL A 144 0.50 -2.80 8.92
N VAL A 145 -0.47 -1.97 8.51
CA VAL A 145 -0.75 -1.65 7.09
C VAL A 145 -0.99 -0.16 6.88
N LEU A 146 -0.63 0.67 7.86
CA LEU A 146 -0.86 2.12 7.81
C LEU A 146 0.06 2.81 6.81
N ASP A 147 1.31 2.36 6.70
CA ASP A 147 2.25 2.66 5.63
C ASP A 147 1.62 2.51 4.25
N GLU A 148 0.98 1.37 3.98
CA GLU A 148 0.34 1.11 2.69
C GLU A 148 -0.89 2.01 2.46
N ILE A 149 -1.68 2.26 3.51
CA ILE A 149 -2.83 3.20 3.45
C ILE A 149 -2.35 4.60 3.06
N ILE A 150 -1.26 5.06 3.66
CA ILE A 150 -0.70 6.40 3.44
C ILE A 150 0.01 6.50 2.08
N ALA A 151 0.59 5.40 1.59
CA ALA A 151 1.25 5.36 0.28
C ALA A 151 0.28 5.52 -0.89
N ILE A 152 -0.98 5.10 -0.75
CA ILE A 152 -1.97 5.16 -1.84
C ILE A 152 -2.21 6.59 -2.37
N PRO A 153 -2.58 7.60 -1.55
CA PRO A 153 -2.66 8.98 -2.04
C PRO A 153 -1.35 9.46 -2.70
N ILE A 154 -0.20 9.01 -2.21
CA ILE A 154 1.09 9.38 -2.80
C ILE A 154 1.22 8.78 -4.22
N CYS A 155 0.76 7.54 -4.46
CA CYS A 155 0.76 6.92 -5.78
C CYS A 155 -0.03 7.72 -6.84
N PHE A 156 -1.09 8.42 -6.41
CA PHE A 156 -1.92 9.26 -7.28
C PHE A 156 -1.40 10.70 -7.44
N LEU A 157 -0.42 11.12 -6.62
CA LEU A 157 0.03 12.51 -6.52
C LEU A 157 0.40 13.11 -7.88
N GLY A 158 1.17 12.41 -8.70
CA GLY A 158 1.62 12.87 -10.01
C GLY A 158 0.46 13.05 -11.00
N TRP A 159 -0.54 12.17 -10.98
CA TRP A 159 -1.74 12.32 -11.81
C TRP A 159 -2.61 13.49 -11.33
N VAL A 160 -2.82 13.61 -10.02
CA VAL A 160 -3.54 14.74 -9.39
C VAL A 160 -2.85 16.07 -9.72
N SER A 161 -1.54 16.16 -9.50
CA SER A 161 -0.73 17.35 -9.77
C SER A 161 -0.75 17.71 -11.25
N PHE A 162 -0.64 16.73 -12.15
CA PHE A 162 -0.72 16.98 -13.59
C PHE A 162 -2.06 17.63 -13.97
N ILE A 163 -3.18 17.12 -13.45
CA ILE A 163 -4.50 17.70 -13.71
C ILE A 163 -4.60 19.10 -13.10
N TYR A 164 -4.17 19.27 -11.86
CA TYR A 164 -4.21 20.55 -11.15
C TYR A 164 -3.43 21.64 -11.89
N PHE A 165 -2.18 21.38 -12.27
CA PHE A 165 -1.36 22.37 -12.99
C PHE A 165 -1.85 22.64 -14.41
N LYS A 166 -2.52 21.67 -15.05
CA LYS A 166 -3.08 21.85 -16.39
C LYS A 166 -4.40 22.63 -16.38
N THR A 167 -5.24 22.43 -15.37
CA THR A 167 -6.62 22.95 -15.34
C THR A 167 -6.82 24.09 -14.34
N GLY A 168 -5.95 24.21 -13.34
CA GLY A 168 -6.09 25.11 -12.20
C GLY A 168 -6.99 24.58 -11.08
N PHE A 169 -7.60 23.40 -11.25
CA PHE A 169 -8.58 22.84 -10.30
C PHE A 169 -8.16 21.46 -9.79
N LEU A 170 -8.44 21.19 -8.52
CA LEU A 170 -8.25 19.85 -7.96
C LEU A 170 -9.33 18.92 -8.53
N PRO A 171 -8.97 17.76 -9.11
CA PRO A 171 -9.97 16.81 -9.58
C PRO A 171 -10.79 16.26 -8.42
N GLU A 172 -12.11 16.21 -8.59
CA GLU A 172 -13.02 15.63 -7.61
C GLU A 172 -12.82 14.10 -7.50
N PRO A 173 -13.13 13.47 -6.34
CA PRO A 173 -12.96 12.03 -6.17
C PRO A 173 -13.61 11.20 -7.27
N GLN A 174 -14.82 11.58 -7.70
CA GLN A 174 -15.58 10.90 -8.74
C GLN A 174 -14.88 10.86 -10.10
N TYR A 175 -13.96 11.79 -10.37
CA TYR A 175 -13.14 11.77 -11.59
C TYR A 175 -12.30 10.50 -11.66
N PHE A 176 -11.74 10.00 -10.55
CA PHE A 176 -10.86 8.82 -10.55
C PHE A 176 -11.62 7.50 -10.63
N PHE A 177 -12.89 7.49 -10.24
CA PHE A 177 -13.75 6.30 -10.26
C PHE A 177 -14.78 6.32 -11.39
N SER A 178 -14.64 7.24 -12.35
CA SER A 178 -15.51 7.35 -13.51
C SER A 178 -15.29 6.19 -14.50
N ARG A 179 -16.26 5.96 -15.40
CA ARG A 179 -16.18 4.92 -16.44
C ARG A 179 -14.93 5.04 -17.33
N GLN A 180 -14.39 6.25 -17.48
CA GLN A 180 -13.25 6.52 -18.35
C GLN A 180 -11.89 6.29 -17.67
N THR A 181 -11.83 6.42 -16.35
CA THR A 181 -10.58 6.51 -15.57
C THR A 181 -10.38 5.38 -14.57
N TRP A 182 -11.44 4.65 -14.21
CA TRP A 182 -11.37 3.58 -13.21
C TRP A 182 -10.31 2.52 -13.54
N LEU A 183 -10.10 2.20 -14.83
CA LEU A 183 -9.06 1.26 -15.24
C LEU A 183 -7.65 1.78 -14.94
N ILE A 184 -7.42 3.08 -15.10
CA ILE A 184 -6.14 3.70 -14.76
C ILE A 184 -5.98 3.74 -13.24
N THR A 185 -7.04 4.01 -12.49
CA THR A 185 -7.04 3.93 -11.02
C THR A 185 -6.69 2.53 -10.53
N VAL A 186 -7.28 1.48 -11.13
CA VAL A 186 -6.90 0.09 -10.87
C VAL A 186 -5.45 -0.17 -11.27
N ALA A 187 -4.98 0.36 -12.41
CA ALA A 187 -3.59 0.21 -12.82
C ALA A 187 -2.61 0.85 -11.83
N VAL A 188 -2.89 2.06 -11.32
CA VAL A 188 -2.09 2.74 -10.28
C VAL A 188 -2.04 1.90 -9.01
N TYR A 189 -3.19 1.38 -8.56
CA TYR A 189 -3.27 0.50 -7.39
C TYR A 189 -2.46 -0.79 -7.58
N VAL A 190 -2.60 -1.46 -8.73
CA VAL A 190 -1.86 -2.70 -9.04
C VAL A 190 -0.36 -2.43 -9.19
N LEU A 191 0.03 -1.31 -9.80
CA LEU A 191 1.43 -0.88 -9.90
C LEU A 191 2.06 -0.69 -8.52
N PHE A 192 1.34 -0.04 -7.61
CA PHE A 192 1.80 0.12 -6.22
C PHE A 192 2.11 -1.22 -5.59
N ARG A 193 1.13 -2.15 -5.58
CA ARG A 193 1.34 -3.50 -5.03
C ARG A 193 2.47 -4.24 -5.73
N LEU A 194 2.63 -4.09 -7.03
CA LEU A 194 3.73 -4.70 -7.77
C LEU A 194 5.09 -4.17 -7.32
N PHE A 195 5.23 -2.85 -7.11
CA PHE A 195 6.50 -2.25 -6.67
C PHE A 195 6.80 -2.51 -5.19
N ASP A 196 5.78 -2.46 -4.34
CA ASP A 196 5.88 -2.82 -2.93
C ASP A 196 6.28 -4.30 -2.76
N ILE A 197 5.67 -5.23 -3.50
CA ILE A 197 6.07 -6.65 -3.45
C ILE A 197 7.47 -6.87 -4.08
N ALA A 198 7.77 -6.20 -5.19
CA ALA A 198 9.03 -6.42 -5.91
C ALA A 198 10.24 -5.74 -5.24
N LYS A 199 10.02 -4.70 -4.44
CA LYS A 199 11.03 -3.84 -3.79
C LYS A 199 12.26 -3.55 -4.69
N PRO A 200 12.08 -2.90 -5.86
CA PRO A 200 13.20 -2.55 -6.72
C PRO A 200 14.19 -1.64 -5.99
N TRP A 201 15.48 -1.66 -6.35
CA TRP A 201 16.43 -0.70 -5.79
C TRP A 201 15.97 0.73 -6.08
N PRO A 202 15.93 1.68 -5.11
CA PRO A 202 16.46 1.59 -3.74
C PRO A 202 15.43 1.21 -2.65
N VAL A 203 14.19 0.83 -3.00
CA VAL A 203 13.11 0.45 -2.05
C VAL A 203 13.63 -0.55 -1.01
N LYS A 204 14.23 -1.65 -1.46
CA LYS A 204 14.78 -2.68 -0.55
C LYS A 204 15.86 -2.17 0.41
N GLN A 205 16.64 -1.16 0.01
CA GLN A 205 17.69 -0.61 0.89
C GLN A 205 17.13 0.24 2.02
N SER A 206 15.97 0.86 1.81
CA SER A 206 15.33 1.69 2.83
C SER A 206 14.86 0.91 4.06
N GLN A 207 14.66 -0.41 3.94
CA GLN A 207 14.34 -1.29 5.06
C GLN A 207 15.47 -1.39 6.11
N SER A 208 16.67 -0.86 5.83
CA SER A 208 17.74 -0.75 6.82
C SER A 208 17.58 0.45 7.78
N LEU A 209 16.61 1.34 7.52
CA LEU A 209 16.28 2.45 8.42
C LEU A 209 15.58 1.93 9.69
N PRO A 210 15.80 2.60 10.85
CA PRO A 210 15.32 2.09 12.13
C PRO A 210 13.80 2.26 12.30
N GLY A 211 13.16 1.18 12.74
CA GLY A 211 11.73 1.12 13.11
C GLY A 211 10.79 1.54 11.97
N GLY A 212 9.72 2.26 12.31
CA GLY A 212 8.71 2.72 11.35
C GLY A 212 9.21 3.57 10.18
N TRP A 213 10.45 4.08 10.21
CA TRP A 213 11.07 4.69 9.02
C TRP A 213 11.32 3.68 7.91
N GLY A 214 11.82 2.48 8.23
CA GLY A 214 12.09 1.46 7.21
C GLY A 214 10.83 1.03 6.47
N VAL A 215 9.76 0.81 7.24
CA VAL A 215 8.44 0.35 6.80
C VAL A 215 7.61 1.45 6.11
N THR A 216 7.79 2.72 6.47
CA THR A 216 7.05 3.79 5.76
C THR A 216 7.79 4.21 4.48
N ILE A 217 9.13 4.27 4.52
CA ILE A 217 9.92 4.79 3.39
C ILE A 217 9.97 3.80 2.23
N ASP A 218 9.95 2.48 2.46
CA ASP A 218 9.91 1.52 1.36
C ASP A 218 8.63 1.67 0.53
N ASP A 219 7.48 1.84 1.19
CA ASP A 219 6.18 2.07 0.57
C ASP A 219 6.07 3.43 -0.13
N VAL A 220 6.60 4.49 0.49
CA VAL A 220 6.70 5.81 -0.15
C VAL A 220 7.59 5.74 -1.39
N LEU A 221 8.70 5.01 -1.36
CA LEU A 221 9.56 4.82 -2.53
C LEU A 221 8.86 3.99 -3.61
N ALA A 222 8.09 2.96 -3.24
CA ALA A 222 7.25 2.23 -4.18
C ALA A 222 6.23 3.16 -4.85
N ALA A 223 5.59 4.05 -4.09
CA ALA A 223 4.71 5.08 -4.63
C ALA A 223 5.42 6.05 -5.59
N VAL A 224 6.68 6.41 -5.34
CA VAL A 224 7.48 7.21 -6.28
C VAL A 224 7.67 6.49 -7.61
N TYR A 225 7.93 5.17 -7.61
CA TYR A 225 8.00 4.38 -8.84
C TYR A 225 6.68 4.42 -9.64
N VAL A 226 5.54 4.31 -8.96
CA VAL A 226 4.22 4.45 -9.60
C VAL A 226 4.10 5.80 -10.30
N ASN A 227 4.45 6.88 -9.62
CA ASN A 227 4.38 8.23 -10.17
C ASN A 227 5.26 8.41 -11.40
N LEU A 228 6.48 7.86 -11.40
CA LEU A 228 7.37 7.91 -12.55
C LEU A 228 6.75 7.21 -13.77
N VAL A 229 6.13 6.04 -13.57
CA VAL A 229 5.45 5.30 -14.64
C VAL A 229 4.25 6.08 -15.18
N VAL A 230 3.40 6.61 -14.29
CA VAL A 230 2.20 7.37 -14.68
C VAL A 230 2.57 8.64 -15.45
N LEU A 231 3.53 9.42 -14.94
CA LEU A 231 3.98 10.65 -15.60
C LEU A 231 4.66 10.36 -16.95
N ALA A 232 5.45 9.30 -17.05
CA ALA A 232 6.05 8.88 -18.30
C ALA A 232 4.98 8.48 -19.34
N ALA A 233 3.95 7.72 -18.92
CA ALA A 233 2.84 7.36 -19.80
C ALA A 233 2.10 8.61 -20.33
N HIS A 234 1.83 9.59 -19.47
CA HIS A 234 1.24 10.87 -19.89
C HIS A 234 2.13 11.65 -20.86
N ALA A 235 3.44 11.74 -20.59
CA ALA A 235 4.38 12.44 -21.46
C ALA A 235 4.46 11.80 -22.85
N LEU A 236 4.51 10.48 -22.93
CA LEU A 236 4.52 9.72 -24.19
C LEU A 236 3.21 9.92 -24.98
N TYR A 237 2.07 9.89 -24.29
CA TYR A 237 0.77 10.13 -24.91
C TYR A 237 0.70 11.51 -25.57
N ILE A 238 1.12 12.57 -24.85
CA ILE A 238 1.17 13.94 -25.35
C ILE A 238 2.11 14.04 -26.55
N ALA A 239 3.32 13.49 -26.45
CA ALA A 239 4.33 13.54 -27.52
C ALA A 239 3.86 12.90 -28.83
N GLN A 240 2.99 11.90 -28.78
CA GLN A 240 2.44 11.23 -29.96
C GLN A 240 1.28 11.99 -30.61
N HIS A 241 0.47 12.69 -29.82
CA HIS A 241 -0.69 13.43 -30.33
C HIS A 241 -0.35 14.86 -30.80
N HIS A 242 0.82 15.39 -30.44
CA HIS A 242 1.34 16.65 -31.00
C HIS A 242 2.15 16.46 -32.30
N ARG A 243 2.44 15.22 -32.70
CA ARG A 243 3.21 14.90 -33.93
C ARG A 243 2.34 14.55 -35.14
N GLY A 244 1.02 14.59 -35.01
CA GLY A 244 0.05 14.40 -36.11
C GLY A 244 -0.73 15.68 -36.35
#